data_AF-A0A349X519-F1
#
_entry.id   AF-A0A349X519-F1
#
_cell.length_a   1.000
_cell.length_b   1.000
_cell.length_c   1.000
_cell.angle_alpha   90.00
_cell.angle_beta   90.00
_cell.angle_gamma   90.00
#
_symmetry.space_group_name_H-M   'P 1'
#
loop_
_entity.id
_entity.type
_entity.pdbx_description
1 polymer ?
#
loop_
_entity_poly.entity_id
_entity_poly.type
_entity_poly.pdbx_seq_one_letter_code
_entity_poly.pdbx_strand_id
1 'polypeptide(L)'
;MIGFYAVISKSNLIKKLIGLSIFQAAVFLLYITMGKVAGGTAPIIQAGVENAVFSNPLPQVLILTAIVVGISTMALGLGIVVRIKEEYGSIEERDIQEIDRR
;
A
#
# COMPACT_ATOMS: atom_id res chain seq x y z
N MET A 1 -3.99 4.06 11.20
CA MET A 1 -4.76 5.33 11.10
C MET A 1 -3.96 6.51 10.55
N ILE A 2 -2.65 6.63 10.82
CA ILE A 2 -1.83 7.76 10.32
C ILE A 2 -1.86 7.88 8.79
N GLY A 3 -1.73 6.78 8.05
CA GLY A 3 -1.80 6.79 6.58
C GLY A 3 -3.14 7.31 6.04
N PHE A 4 -4.26 6.82 6.58
CA PHE A 4 -5.60 7.29 6.23
C PHE A 4 -5.79 8.78 6.51
N TYR A 5 -5.32 9.24 7.68
CA TYR A 5 -5.33 10.66 8.02
C TYR A 5 -4.50 11.50 7.03
N ALA A 6 -3.33 11.02 6.61
CA ALA A 6 -2.49 11.73 5.64
C ALA A 6 -3.15 11.87 4.26
N VAL A 7 -3.92 10.86 3.82
CA VAL A 7 -4.69 10.93 2.55
C VAL A 7 -5.76 12.03 2.59
N ILE A 8 -6.46 12.18 3.72
CA ILE A 8 -7.54 13.17 3.85
C ILE A 8 -7.00 14.57 4.14
N SER A 9 -5.98 14.69 5.00
CA SER A 9 -5.57 15.99 5.54
C SER A 9 -4.55 16.75 4.69
N LYS A 10 -3.81 16.08 3.80
CA LYS A 10 -2.75 16.72 3.01
C LYS A 10 -3.29 17.20 1.66
N SER A 11 -3.03 18.46 1.31
CA SER A 11 -3.33 19.04 -0.01
C SER A 11 -2.36 18.60 -1.11
N ASN A 12 -1.13 18.27 -0.72
CA ASN A 12 -0.09 17.86 -1.64
C ASN A 12 -0.34 16.42 -2.15
N LEU A 13 -0.43 16.26 -3.47
CA LEU A 13 -0.77 14.98 -4.10
C LEU A 13 0.27 13.87 -3.82
N ILE A 14 1.56 14.21 -3.75
CA ILE A 14 2.62 13.24 -3.40
C ILE A 14 2.46 12.77 -1.95
N LYS A 15 2.17 13.70 -1.02
CA LYS A 15 1.96 13.34 0.39
C LYS A 15 0.72 12.46 0.57
N LYS A 16 -0.33 12.65 -0.23
CA LYS A 16 -1.50 11.74 -0.25
C LYS A 16 -1.09 10.32 -0.68
N LEU A 17 -0.29 10.19 -1.74
CA LEU A 17 0.20 8.88 -2.20
C LEU A 17 1.06 8.19 -1.14
N ILE A 18 1.96 8.91 -0.46
CA ILE A 18 2.74 8.37 0.66
C ILE A 18 1.81 7.95 1.82
N GLY A 19 0.78 8.74 2.12
CA GLY A 19 -0.24 8.37 3.12
C GLY A 19 -0.94 7.06 2.76
N LEU A 20 -1.25 6.85 1.48
CA LEU A 20 -1.88 5.65 0.97
C LEU A 20 -0.97 4.42 1.10
N SER A 21 0.33 4.53 0.80
CA SER A 21 1.26 3.39 0.98
C SER A 21 1.45 2.99 2.44
N ILE A 22 1.52 3.96 3.35
CA ILE A 22 1.57 3.70 4.79
C ILE A 22 0.29 2.97 5.23
N PHE A 23 -0.87 3.35 4.69
CA PHE A 23 -2.13 2.68 4.99
C PHE A 23 -2.15 1.24 4.46
N GLN A 24 -1.70 1.01 3.22
CA GLN A 24 -1.58 -0.34 2.64
C GLN A 24 -0.67 -1.23 3.49
N ALA A 25 0.50 -0.74 3.89
CA ALA A 25 1.43 -1.50 4.74
C ALA A 25 0.80 -1.89 6.09
N ALA A 26 -0.01 -1.01 6.69
CA ALA A 26 -0.73 -1.33 7.91
C ALA A 26 -1.77 -2.45 7.71
N VAL A 27 -2.48 -2.45 6.58
CA VAL A 27 -3.42 -3.52 6.22
C VAL A 27 -2.69 -4.85 5.99
N PHE A 28 -1.51 -4.81 5.34
CA PHE A 28 -0.70 -6.01 5.14
C PHE A 28 -0.28 -6.63 6.48
N LEU A 29 0.19 -5.81 7.41
CA LEU A 29 0.56 -6.27 8.75
C LEU A 29 -0.64 -6.85 9.52
N LEU A 30 -1.82 -6.23 9.41
CA LEU A 30 -3.04 -6.76 10.02
C LEU A 30 -3.36 -8.17 9.50
N TYR A 31 -3.32 -8.39 8.19
CA TYR A 31 -3.59 -9.70 7.60
C TYR A 31 -2.53 -10.75 7.95
N ILE A 32 -1.24 -10.37 7.93
CA ILE A 32 -0.14 -11.29 8.26
C ILE A 32 -0.24 -11.74 9.72
N THR A 33 -0.55 -10.82 10.64
CA THR A 33 -0.68 -11.15 12.06
C THR A 33 -1.87 -12.08 12.32
N MET A 34 -3.00 -11.88 11.63
CA MET A 34 -4.14 -12.81 11.69
C MET A 34 -3.82 -14.21 11.13
N GLY A 35 -2.88 -14.32 10.19
CA GLY A 35 -2.44 -15.60 9.62
C GLY A 35 -1.42 -16.37 10.46
N LYS A 36 -0.87 -15.77 11.53
CA LYS A 36 0.20 -16.36 12.32
C LYS A 36 -0.37 -17.43 13.25
N VAL A 37 0.17 -18.65 13.14
CA VAL A 37 -0.11 -19.76 14.06
C VAL A 37 1.00 -19.83 15.10
N ALA A 38 0.65 -20.03 16.37
CA ALA A 38 1.61 -20.19 17.46
C ALA A 38 2.51 -21.42 17.21
N GLY A 39 3.84 -21.24 17.28
CA GLY A 39 4.80 -22.29 16.92
C GLY A 39 4.87 -22.63 15.43
N GLY A 40 4.04 -21.99 14.59
CA GLY A 40 4.00 -22.24 13.15
C GLY A 40 5.19 -21.61 12.42
N THR A 41 5.85 -22.37 11.55
CA THR A 41 6.93 -21.91 10.68
C THR A 41 6.37 -21.39 9.35
N ALA A 42 7.24 -20.95 8.43
CA ALA A 42 6.82 -20.57 7.08
C ALA A 42 6.31 -21.81 6.32
N PRO A 43 5.24 -21.71 5.52
CA PRO A 43 4.63 -22.84 4.78
C PRO A 43 5.49 -23.27 3.59
N ILE A 44 6.70 -23.74 3.87
CA ILE A 44 7.70 -24.20 2.90
C ILE A 44 8.11 -25.60 3.33
N ILE A 45 7.82 -26.59 2.47
CA ILE A 45 8.17 -27.98 2.72
C ILE A 45 9.69 -28.14 2.54
N GLN A 46 10.38 -28.64 3.56
CA GLN A 46 11.80 -28.98 3.50
C GLN A 46 12.01 -30.48 3.73
N ALA A 47 12.93 -31.06 2.97
CA ALA A 47 13.32 -32.47 3.14
C ALA A 47 13.98 -32.67 4.51
N GLY A 48 13.57 -33.71 5.24
CA GLY A 48 14.11 -34.05 6.56
C GLY A 48 13.43 -33.38 7.76
N VAL A 49 12.40 -32.55 7.54
CA VAL A 49 11.59 -31.95 8.61
C VAL A 49 10.24 -32.66 8.69
N GLU A 50 10.12 -33.60 9.64
CA GLU A 50 8.86 -34.28 9.95
C GLU A 50 8.12 -33.53 11.07
N ASN A 51 6.80 -33.33 10.93
CA ASN A 51 5.92 -32.67 11.91
C ASN A 51 6.10 -31.15 12.11
N ALA A 52 6.50 -30.39 11.08
CA ALA A 52 6.45 -28.93 11.15
C ALA A 52 5.00 -28.41 11.22
N VAL A 53 4.70 -27.60 12.24
CA VAL A 53 3.48 -26.78 12.26
C VAL A 53 3.72 -25.59 11.34
N PHE A 54 2.81 -25.32 10.41
CA PHE A 54 2.92 -24.19 9.48
C PHE A 54 1.95 -23.07 9.85
N SER A 55 2.35 -21.83 9.57
CA SER A 55 1.43 -20.69 9.59
C SER A 55 0.43 -20.80 8.41
N ASN A 56 -0.72 -20.13 8.51
CA ASN A 56 -1.73 -20.19 7.46
C ASN A 56 -1.16 -19.62 6.14
N PRO A 57 -1.12 -20.38 5.03
CA PRO A 57 -0.56 -19.91 3.76
C PRO A 57 -1.47 -18.90 3.03
N LEU A 58 -2.76 -18.85 3.35
CA LEU A 58 -3.73 -18.01 2.62
C LEU A 58 -3.39 -16.51 2.72
N PRO A 59 -3.14 -15.92 3.91
CA PRO A 59 -2.77 -14.51 3.99
C PRO A 59 -1.46 -14.19 3.27
N GLN A 60 -0.50 -15.11 3.25
CA GLN A 60 0.78 -14.89 2.56
C GLN A 60 0.57 -14.72 1.05
N VAL A 61 -0.23 -15.56 0.42
CA VAL A 61 -0.53 -15.48 -1.02
C VAL A 61 -1.35 -14.22 -1.34
N LEU A 62 -2.39 -13.93 -0.55
CA LEU A 62 -3.24 -12.76 -0.75
C LEU A 62 -2.45 -11.45 -0.65
N ILE A 63 -1.53 -11.35 0.32
CA ILE A 63 -0.70 -10.16 0.49
C ILE A 63 0.37 -10.04 -0.59
N LEU A 64 0.95 -11.15 -1.08
CA LEU A 64 1.87 -11.09 -2.21
C LEU A 64 1.19 -10.49 -3.45
N THR A 65 -0.04 -10.90 -3.75
CA THR A 65 -0.83 -10.30 -4.83
C THR A 65 -1.15 -8.83 -4.56
N ALA A 66 -1.56 -8.49 -3.33
CA ALA A 66 -1.88 -7.12 -2.95
C ALA A 66 -0.68 -6.16 -3.05
N ILE A 67 0.54 -6.64 -2.76
CA ILE A 67 1.77 -5.85 -2.90
C ILE A 67 1.99 -5.46 -4.37
N VAL A 68 1.85 -6.41 -5.30
CA VAL A 68 2.04 -6.14 -6.73
C VAL A 68 1.03 -5.10 -7.22
N VAL A 69 -0.25 -5.29 -6.89
CA VAL A 69 -1.31 -4.32 -7.23
C VAL A 69 -1.05 -2.95 -6.58
N GLY A 70 -0.57 -2.92 -5.34
CA GLY A 70 -0.22 -1.70 -4.62
C GLY A 70 0.90 -0.92 -5.32
N ILE A 71 1.95 -1.59 -5.77
CA ILE A 71 3.06 -0.95 -6.50
C ILE A 71 2.58 -0.46 -7.87
N SER A 72 1.79 -1.25 -8.61
CA SER A 72 1.24 -0.83 -9.91
C SER A 72 0.34 0.41 -9.79
N THR A 73 -0.54 0.45 -8.79
CA THR A 73 -1.42 1.61 -8.56
C THR A 73 -0.64 2.84 -8.07
N MET A 74 0.41 2.66 -7.27
CA MET A 74 1.32 3.74 -6.89
C MET A 74 2.05 4.32 -8.10
N ALA A 75 2.60 3.46 -8.98
CA ALA A 75 3.29 3.91 -10.18
C ALA A 75 2.36 4.70 -11.12
N LEU A 76 1.14 4.21 -11.32
CA LEU A 76 0.11 4.92 -12.08
C LEU A 76 -0.24 6.27 -11.42
N GLY A 77 -0.46 6.27 -10.10
CA GLY A 77 -0.76 7.49 -9.35
C GLY A 77 0.33 8.54 -9.47
N LEU A 78 1.60 8.15 -9.36
CA LEU A 78 2.74 9.05 -9.58
C LEU A 78 2.79 9.56 -11.02
N GLY A 79 2.54 8.69 -12.01
CA GLY A 79 2.45 9.10 -13.42
C GLY A 79 1.38 10.17 -13.64
N ILE A 80 0.21 10.02 -13.03
CA ILE A 80 -0.86 11.02 -13.07
C ILE A 80 -0.40 12.33 -12.40
N VAL A 81 0.25 12.28 -11.24
CA VAL A 81 0.76 13.47 -10.55
C VAL A 81 1.79 14.23 -11.40
N VAL A 82 2.67 13.51 -12.12
CA VAL A 82 3.61 14.13 -13.06
C VAL A 82 2.86 14.85 -14.18
N ARG A 83 1.86 14.21 -14.79
CA ARG A 83 1.03 14.83 -15.85
C ARG A 83 0.28 16.06 -15.36
N ILE A 84 -0.26 16.01 -14.13
CA ILE A 84 -0.92 17.17 -13.50
C ILE A 84 0.08 18.31 -13.32
N LYS A 85 1.31 18.02 -12.86
CA LYS A 85 2.35 19.04 -12.70
C LYS A 85 2.75 19.69 -14.03
N GLU A 86 2.81 18.90 -15.10
CA GLU A 86 3.12 19.40 -16.46
C GLU A 86 2.02 20.35 -16.97
N GLU A 87 0.74 20.04 -16.71
CA GLU A 87 -0.39 20.84 -17.20
C GLU A 87 -0.66 22.08 -16.33
N TYR A 88 -0.72 21.91 -15.01
CA TYR A 88 -1.12 22.96 -14.06
C TYR A 88 0.05 23.74 -13.47
N GLY A 89 1.28 23.25 -13.63
CA GLY A 89 2.45 23.85 -12.98
C GLY A 89 2.49 23.69 -11.45
N SER A 90 1.52 23.02 -10.82
CA SER A 90 1.48 22.74 -9.37
C SER A 90 1.12 21.27 -9.07
N ILE A 91 1.48 20.82 -7.87
CA ILE A 91 1.08 19.52 -7.28
C ILE A 91 0.25 19.70 -6.00
N GLU A 92 -0.12 20.94 -5.68
CA GLU A 92 -1.03 21.25 -4.59
C GLU A 92 -2.45 21.31 -5.13
N GLU A 93 -3.35 20.54 -4.52
CA GLU A 93 -4.74 20.42 -4.94
C GLU A 93 -5.49 21.76 -4.88
N ARG A 94 -5.12 22.66 -3.96
CA ARG A 94 -5.72 23.99 -3.83
C ARG A 94 -5.43 24.85 -5.06
N ASP A 95 -4.17 24.90 -5.48
CA ASP A 95 -3.74 25.69 -6.64
C ASP A 95 -4.44 25.19 -7.91
N ILE A 96 -4.53 23.87 -8.07
CA ILE A 96 -5.19 23.22 -9.21
C ILE A 96 -6.69 23.61 -9.25
N GLN A 97 -7.39 23.52 -8.11
CA GLN A 97 -8.81 23.89 -8.02
C GLN A 97 -9.06 25.37 -8.25
N GLU A 98 -8.12 26.25 -7.90
CA GLU A 98 -8.23 27.68 -8.19
C GLU A 98 -8.04 27.99 -9.68
N ILE A 99 -7.15 27.27 -10.36
CA ILE A 99 -6.94 27.41 -11.81
C ILE A 99 -8.18 26.95 -12.57
N ASP A 100 -8.77 25.80 -12.21
CA ASP A 100 -9.99 25.27 -12.86
C ASP A 100 -11.24 26.14 -12.68
N ARG A 101 -11.28 26.98 -11.64
CA ARG A 101 -12.40 27.88 -11.37
C ARG A 101 -12.34 29.21 -12.13
N ARG A 102 -11.22 29.50 -12.79
CA ARG A 102 -11.03 30.71 -13.60
C ARG A 102 -11.43 30.45 -15.05
#